data_AF-A0A6P2D384-F1
#
_entry.id   AF-A0A6P2D384-F1
#
_cell.length_a   1.000
_cell.length_b   1.000
_cell.length_c   1.000
_cell.angle_alpha   90.00
_cell.angle_beta   90.00
_cell.angle_gamma   90.00
#
_symmetry.space_group_name_H-M   'P 1'
#
loop_
_entity.id
_entity.type
_entity.pdbx_description
1 polymer ?
#
loop_
_entity_poly.entity_id
_entity_poly.type
_entity_poly.pdbx_seq_one_letter_code
_entity_poly.pdbx_strand_id
1 'polypeptide(L)'
;MRRFIVPALLVFACAASASAQPAKTAPPPPALPDGTWEKLPPPKKPLLPEWAKVFAGPLPKTTAKMLELDYLHREKNPLGARLAARIRWTVADALDSKYGRAVAKADLDRTELVARPPTEDEAAALAFAKKLTLEGHAITDSEFAALLKRFTPEQVTAIVHTVACANFQNRIALALGVKGEDPIALPVATQFDLDAAKVKAPERPSWDDLKSVKAGGIAVRVEWGKDGFDEVNAAMDRQKERTLRVPLPSNAAIEKLPPRERDSAKRILWNTVSAGYQPELTRAWFACLSAYYEESKVDRVFTNSMFWVVTRTNDCFY
;
A
#
# COMPACT_ATOMS: atom_id res chain seq x y z
N MET A 1 -76.43 -30.14 -30.19
CA MET A 1 -75.75 -30.75 -29.03
C MET A 1 -74.54 -29.89 -28.65
N ARG A 2 -74.43 -29.53 -27.36
CA ARG A 2 -73.24 -29.10 -26.54
C ARG A 2 -72.01 -28.50 -27.28
N ARG A 3 -71.72 -27.20 -27.13
CA ARG A 3 -70.89 -26.50 -26.09
C ARG A 3 -69.35 -26.66 -26.25
N PHE A 4 -68.66 -25.51 -26.35
CA PHE A 4 -67.33 -25.07 -25.83
C PHE A 4 -66.83 -23.92 -26.75
N ILE A 5 -66.94 -22.61 -26.45
CA ILE A 5 -66.26 -21.73 -25.46
C ILE A 5 -64.73 -21.84 -25.48
N VAL A 6 -64.02 -20.88 -26.09
CA VAL A 6 -63.28 -19.74 -25.48
C VAL A 6 -62.83 -18.76 -26.59
N PRO A 7 -63.11 -17.44 -26.51
CA PRO A 7 -62.36 -16.40 -27.22
C PRO A 7 -61.40 -15.65 -26.26
N ALA A 8 -60.18 -15.38 -26.70
CA ALA A 8 -59.26 -14.48 -26.02
C ALA A 8 -59.61 -13.02 -26.37
N LEU A 9 -60.02 -12.27 -25.36
CA LEU A 9 -60.43 -10.87 -25.43
C LEU A 9 -59.24 -9.98 -25.03
N LEU A 10 -58.82 -9.14 -25.97
CA LEU A 10 -58.04 -7.92 -25.74
C LEU A 10 -58.92 -6.93 -24.96
N VAL A 11 -58.50 -6.53 -23.75
CA VAL A 11 -59.06 -5.37 -23.05
C VAL A 11 -57.93 -4.53 -22.45
N PHE A 12 -57.88 -3.29 -22.95
CA PHE A 12 -57.19 -2.13 -22.39
C PHE A 12 -57.53 -1.95 -20.90
N ALA A 13 -56.51 -1.83 -20.05
CA ALA A 13 -56.67 -1.30 -18.70
C ALA A 13 -55.82 -0.03 -18.55
N CYS A 14 -56.49 1.12 -18.68
CA CYS A 14 -56.05 2.38 -18.10
C CYS A 14 -56.11 2.22 -16.57
N ALA A 15 -54.95 2.16 -15.92
CA ALA A 15 -54.86 2.24 -14.46
C ALA A 15 -54.38 3.63 -14.06
N ALA A 16 -55.20 4.25 -13.21
CA ALA A 16 -55.08 5.60 -12.71
C ALA A 16 -53.78 5.84 -11.93
N SER A 17 -53.20 7.04 -12.11
CA SER A 17 -52.17 7.60 -11.24
C SER A 17 -52.72 7.80 -9.82
N ALA A 18 -52.60 6.79 -8.97
CA ALA A 18 -52.74 6.95 -7.54
C ALA A 18 -51.53 7.74 -7.01
N SER A 19 -51.79 8.97 -6.57
CA SER A 19 -50.87 9.79 -5.79
C SER A 19 -50.40 8.99 -4.57
N ALA A 20 -49.13 8.60 -4.57
CA ALA A 20 -48.49 7.97 -3.42
C ALA A 20 -48.35 9.02 -2.30
N GLN A 21 -49.25 8.98 -1.32
CA GLN A 21 -49.00 9.67 -0.06
C GLN A 21 -47.70 9.11 0.56
N PRO A 22 -46.79 9.97 1.07
CA PRO A 22 -45.60 9.49 1.76
C PRO A 22 -46.03 8.66 2.97
N ALA A 23 -45.57 7.41 3.02
CA ALA A 23 -45.79 6.53 4.15
C ALA A 23 -45.29 7.23 5.43
N LYS A 24 -46.15 7.34 6.45
CA LYS A 24 -45.74 7.81 7.78
C LYS A 24 -44.57 6.96 8.24
N THR A 25 -43.37 7.55 8.27
CA THR A 25 -42.19 6.94 8.86
C THR A 25 -42.50 6.57 10.30
N ALA A 26 -42.44 5.27 10.61
CA ALA A 26 -42.56 4.79 11.97
C ALA A 26 -41.50 5.51 12.84
N PRO A 27 -41.83 5.85 14.10
CA PRO A 27 -40.85 6.42 15.00
C PRO A 27 -39.66 5.45 15.15
N PRO A 28 -38.41 5.95 15.19
CA PRO A 28 -37.26 5.09 15.40
C PRO A 28 -37.41 4.35 16.73
N PRO A 29 -36.94 3.09 16.81
CA PRO A 29 -36.96 2.36 18.06
C PRO A 29 -36.19 3.12 19.15
N PRO A 30 -36.59 2.96 20.42
CA PRO A 30 -35.95 3.65 21.53
C PRO A 30 -34.46 3.27 21.62
N ALA A 31 -33.62 4.23 22.00
CA ALA A 31 -32.21 3.99 22.27
C ALA A 31 -32.06 2.92 23.36
N LEU A 32 -31.14 1.98 23.16
CA LEU A 32 -30.90 0.91 24.13
C LEU A 32 -30.19 1.48 25.37
N PRO A 33 -30.48 0.97 26.59
CA PRO A 33 -29.90 1.46 27.83
C PRO A 33 -28.39 1.18 27.95
N ASP A 34 -27.73 1.86 28.89
CA ASP A 34 -26.36 1.53 29.30
C ASP A 34 -26.27 0.05 29.70
N GLY A 35 -25.19 -0.64 29.28
CA GLY A 35 -25.07 -2.09 29.42
C GLY A 35 -25.49 -2.91 28.18
N THR A 36 -25.66 -2.25 27.04
CA THR A 36 -26.01 -2.90 25.76
C THR A 36 -24.84 -3.70 25.17
N TRP A 37 -23.61 -3.26 25.41
CA TRP A 37 -22.40 -3.90 24.87
C TRP A 37 -22.21 -5.33 25.37
N GLU A 38 -22.61 -5.61 26.61
CA GLU A 38 -22.55 -6.91 27.28
C GLU A 38 -23.59 -7.90 26.73
N LYS A 39 -24.62 -7.39 26.04
CA LYS A 39 -25.65 -8.19 25.37
C LYS A 39 -25.33 -8.46 23.90
N LEU A 40 -24.32 -7.78 23.35
CA LEU A 40 -23.84 -8.03 22.00
C LEU A 40 -22.85 -9.20 22.03
N PRO A 41 -22.84 -10.07 21.00
CA PRO A 41 -21.78 -11.06 20.85
C PRO A 41 -20.41 -10.36 20.87
N PRO A 42 -19.39 -10.95 21.53
CA PRO A 42 -18.07 -10.34 21.57
C PRO A 42 -17.56 -10.15 20.13
N PRO A 43 -16.88 -9.03 19.83
CA PRO A 43 -16.37 -8.80 18.50
C PRO A 43 -15.41 -9.92 18.10
N LYS A 44 -15.65 -10.51 16.94
CA LYS A 44 -14.76 -11.54 16.38
C LYS A 44 -13.41 -10.87 16.11
N LYS A 45 -12.38 -11.24 16.88
CA LYS A 45 -11.01 -10.79 16.62
C LYS A 45 -10.56 -11.36 15.27
N PRO A 46 -10.14 -10.53 14.31
CA PRO A 46 -9.66 -11.03 13.03
C PRO A 46 -8.36 -11.82 13.25
N LEU A 47 -8.11 -12.80 12.38
CA LEU A 47 -6.83 -13.50 12.34
C LEU A 47 -5.72 -12.49 11.99
N LEU A 48 -4.66 -12.44 12.79
CA LEU A 48 -3.50 -11.63 12.47
C LEU A 48 -2.59 -12.37 11.47
N PRO A 49 -2.05 -11.65 10.47
CA PRO A 49 -0.97 -12.17 9.63
C PRO A 49 0.24 -12.62 10.47
N GLU A 50 0.96 -13.64 10.03
CA GLU A 50 2.13 -14.18 10.74
C GLU A 50 3.21 -13.12 11.02
N TRP A 51 3.50 -12.23 10.05
CA TRP A 51 4.44 -11.13 10.25
C TRP A 51 4.01 -10.19 11.39
N ALA A 52 2.70 -9.97 11.54
CA ALA A 52 2.16 -9.08 12.57
C ALA A 52 2.30 -9.71 13.97
N LYS A 53 2.17 -11.03 14.09
CA LYS A 53 2.40 -11.75 15.35
C LYS A 53 3.84 -11.58 15.84
N VAL A 54 4.80 -11.54 14.93
CA VAL A 54 6.22 -11.34 15.26
C VAL A 54 6.50 -9.91 15.68
N PHE A 55 5.94 -8.90 15.00
CA PHE A 55 6.19 -7.50 15.33
C PHE A 55 5.34 -6.94 16.49
N ALA A 56 4.18 -7.51 16.79
CA ALA A 56 3.26 -6.96 17.79
C ALA A 56 3.89 -6.87 19.20
N GLY A 57 4.88 -7.72 19.51
CA GLY A 57 5.64 -7.65 20.75
C GLY A 57 6.61 -6.46 20.79
N PRO A 58 7.64 -6.42 19.92
CA PRO A 58 8.67 -5.39 19.96
C PRO A 58 8.23 -4.02 19.41
N LEU A 59 7.23 -3.98 18.53
CA LEU A 59 6.78 -2.78 17.80
C LEU A 59 5.24 -2.75 17.63
N PRO A 60 4.46 -2.72 18.72
CA PRO A 60 2.99 -2.81 18.66
C PRO A 60 2.33 -1.67 17.87
N LYS A 61 2.75 -0.42 18.06
CA LYS A 61 2.21 0.76 17.37
C LYS A 61 2.55 0.70 15.88
N THR A 62 3.78 0.33 15.54
CA THR A 62 4.20 0.11 14.16
C THR A 62 3.39 -1.00 13.53
N THR A 63 3.18 -2.11 14.24
CA THR A 63 2.38 -3.25 13.75
C THR A 63 0.95 -2.80 13.45
N ALA A 64 0.31 -2.05 14.34
CA ALA A 64 -1.01 -1.49 14.13
C ALA A 64 -1.06 -0.61 12.87
N LYS A 65 -0.10 0.30 12.69
CA LYS A 65 -0.02 1.17 11.49
C LYS A 65 0.34 0.43 10.21
N MET A 66 1.12 -0.64 10.30
CA MET A 66 1.37 -1.54 9.17
C MET A 66 0.12 -2.31 8.77
N LEU A 67 -0.72 -2.73 9.73
CA LEU A 67 -2.00 -3.39 9.44
C LEU A 67 -2.99 -2.44 8.77
N GLU A 68 -3.04 -1.17 9.20
CA GLU A 68 -3.83 -0.14 8.52
C GLU A 68 -3.34 0.09 7.08
N LEU A 69 -2.02 0.18 6.87
CA LEU A 69 -1.43 0.31 5.54
C LEU A 69 -1.71 -0.92 4.66
N ASP A 70 -1.55 -2.13 5.20
CA ASP A 70 -1.86 -3.40 4.51
C ASP A 70 -3.33 -3.43 4.08
N TYR A 71 -4.24 -3.02 4.97
CA TYR A 71 -5.65 -2.92 4.66
C TYR A 71 -5.93 -1.99 3.48
N LEU A 72 -5.34 -0.79 3.46
CA LEU A 72 -5.54 0.13 2.34
C LEU A 72 -5.04 -0.44 1.02
N HIS A 73 -3.87 -1.08 1.00
CA HIS A 73 -3.31 -1.65 -0.23
C HIS A 73 -4.03 -2.90 -0.73
N ARG A 74 -4.70 -3.65 0.14
CA ARG A 74 -5.41 -4.88 -0.21
C ARG A 74 -6.90 -4.66 -0.49
N GLU A 75 -7.53 -3.74 0.22
CA GLU A 75 -8.99 -3.55 0.18
C GLU A 75 -9.42 -2.24 -0.47
N LYS A 76 -8.69 -1.13 -0.22
CA LYS A 76 -9.06 0.22 -0.68
C LYS A 76 -8.15 0.79 -1.77
N ASN A 77 -7.40 -0.06 -2.45
CA ASN A 77 -6.44 0.38 -3.44
C ASN A 77 -7.16 1.01 -4.65
N PRO A 78 -6.81 2.24 -5.09
CA PRO A 78 -7.49 2.92 -6.20
C PRO A 78 -7.37 2.20 -7.56
N LEU A 79 -6.46 1.24 -7.69
CA LEU A 79 -6.36 0.37 -8.88
C LEU A 79 -7.44 -0.72 -8.92
N GLY A 80 -8.23 -0.86 -7.85
CA GLY A 80 -9.13 -1.97 -7.65
C GLY A 80 -8.42 -3.25 -7.18
N ALA A 81 -9.18 -4.13 -6.54
CA ALA A 81 -8.65 -5.34 -5.90
C ALA A 81 -7.83 -6.23 -6.85
N ARG A 82 -8.31 -6.40 -8.10
CA ARG A 82 -7.68 -7.29 -9.08
C ARG A 82 -6.30 -6.81 -9.53
N LEU A 83 -6.18 -5.60 -10.06
CA LEU A 83 -4.89 -5.09 -10.55
C LEU A 83 -3.89 -4.92 -9.40
N ALA A 84 -4.34 -4.40 -8.25
CA ALA A 84 -3.50 -4.29 -7.07
C ALA A 84 -2.95 -5.65 -6.60
N ALA A 85 -3.78 -6.69 -6.57
CA ALA A 85 -3.33 -8.03 -6.18
C ALA A 85 -2.38 -8.66 -7.22
N ARG A 86 -2.57 -8.43 -8.52
CA ARG A 86 -1.63 -8.89 -9.56
C ARG A 86 -0.27 -8.20 -9.48
N ILE A 87 -0.26 -6.89 -9.22
CA ILE A 87 0.99 -6.15 -8.99
C ILE A 87 1.69 -6.73 -7.76
N ARG A 88 0.98 -6.91 -6.64
CA ARG A 88 1.57 -7.50 -5.42
C ARG A 88 2.10 -8.92 -5.65
N TRP A 89 1.37 -9.76 -6.41
CA TRP A 89 1.85 -11.08 -6.82
C TRP A 89 3.15 -10.97 -7.64
N THR A 90 3.18 -10.08 -8.64
CA THR A 90 4.33 -9.88 -9.53
C THR A 90 5.58 -9.45 -8.76
N VAL A 91 5.41 -8.53 -7.80
CA VAL A 91 6.50 -8.11 -6.91
C VAL A 91 6.95 -9.26 -6.01
N ALA A 92 6.02 -9.98 -5.39
CA ALA A 92 6.35 -11.11 -4.53
C ALA A 92 7.09 -12.21 -5.30
N ASP A 93 6.68 -12.48 -6.54
CA ASP A 93 7.33 -13.45 -7.41
C ASP A 93 8.75 -13.03 -7.78
N ALA A 94 8.95 -11.76 -8.16
CA ALA A 94 10.26 -11.20 -8.47
C ALA A 94 11.23 -11.24 -7.27
N LEU A 95 10.72 -11.23 -6.04
CA LEU A 95 11.50 -11.33 -4.80
C LEU A 95 11.58 -12.75 -4.22
N ASP A 96 11.04 -13.75 -4.92
CA ASP A 96 10.83 -15.12 -4.44
C ASP A 96 10.15 -15.26 -3.06
N SER A 97 9.23 -14.34 -2.76
CA SER A 97 8.44 -14.37 -1.53
C SER A 97 7.25 -15.32 -1.66
N LYS A 98 7.41 -16.54 -1.14
CA LYS A 98 6.31 -17.54 -1.06
C LYS A 98 5.10 -17.01 -0.29
N TYR A 99 5.34 -16.35 0.85
CA TYR A 99 4.29 -15.74 1.66
C TYR A 99 3.52 -14.67 0.87
N GLY A 100 4.23 -13.73 0.24
CA GLY A 100 3.59 -12.66 -0.53
C GLY A 100 2.78 -13.18 -1.73
N ARG A 101 3.28 -14.21 -2.43
CA ARG A 101 2.52 -14.90 -3.48
C ARG A 101 1.23 -15.49 -2.91
N ALA A 102 1.29 -16.22 -1.81
CA ALA A 102 0.10 -16.83 -1.19
C ALA A 102 -0.95 -15.78 -0.79
N VAL A 103 -0.52 -14.68 -0.17
CA VAL A 103 -1.42 -13.56 0.20
C VAL A 103 -2.05 -12.91 -1.04
N ALA A 104 -1.24 -12.58 -2.04
CA ALA A 104 -1.74 -11.97 -3.28
C ALA A 104 -2.69 -12.90 -4.04
N LYS A 105 -2.45 -14.22 -4.03
CA LYS A 105 -3.35 -15.21 -4.62
C LYS A 105 -4.69 -15.26 -3.88
N ALA A 106 -4.66 -15.34 -2.55
CA ALA A 106 -5.87 -15.36 -1.75
C ALA A 106 -6.71 -14.11 -1.99
N ASP A 107 -6.08 -12.95 -2.15
CA ASP A 107 -6.77 -11.72 -2.51
C ASP A 107 -7.33 -11.76 -3.93
N LEU A 108 -6.61 -12.32 -4.90
CA LEU A 108 -7.12 -12.53 -6.25
C LEU A 108 -8.34 -13.45 -6.25
N ASP A 109 -8.28 -14.59 -5.54
CA ASP A 109 -9.35 -15.60 -5.46
C ASP A 109 -10.67 -14.98 -4.98
N ARG A 110 -10.62 -13.92 -4.15
CA ARG A 110 -11.81 -13.18 -3.71
C ARG A 110 -12.44 -12.27 -4.76
N THR A 111 -11.76 -11.97 -5.87
CA THR A 111 -12.23 -10.99 -6.86
C THR A 111 -13.18 -11.57 -7.92
N GLU A 112 -13.50 -12.88 -7.89
CA GLU A 112 -14.29 -13.59 -8.92
C GLU A 112 -13.74 -13.48 -10.37
N LEU A 113 -12.58 -12.84 -10.55
CA LEU A 113 -12.01 -12.48 -11.84
C LEU A 113 -10.65 -13.15 -12.10
N VAL A 114 -10.23 -14.09 -11.25
CA VAL A 114 -8.90 -14.75 -11.32
C VAL A 114 -8.64 -15.43 -12.64
N ALA A 115 -9.65 -16.12 -13.17
CA ALA A 115 -9.52 -16.91 -14.39
C ALA A 115 -9.35 -16.06 -15.66
N ARG A 116 -9.65 -14.76 -15.61
CA ARG A 116 -9.51 -13.90 -16.79
C ARG A 116 -8.05 -13.54 -17.00
N PRO A 117 -7.49 -13.65 -18.22
CA PRO A 117 -6.12 -13.22 -18.47
C PRO A 117 -5.94 -11.71 -18.23
N PRO A 118 -4.69 -11.23 -18.02
CA PRO A 118 -4.38 -9.81 -18.05
C PRO A 118 -4.83 -9.13 -19.33
N THR A 119 -5.46 -7.95 -19.21
CA THR A 119 -5.61 -7.05 -20.35
C THR A 119 -4.24 -6.51 -20.77
N GLU A 120 -4.15 -5.87 -21.94
CA GLU A 120 -2.90 -5.24 -22.37
C GLU A 120 -2.41 -4.16 -21.38
N ASP A 121 -3.33 -3.36 -20.84
CA ASP A 121 -2.99 -2.34 -19.85
C ASP A 121 -2.52 -2.95 -18.53
N GLU A 122 -3.21 -4.00 -18.05
CA GLU A 122 -2.75 -4.75 -16.88
C GLU A 122 -1.36 -5.33 -17.15
N ALA A 123 -1.13 -5.97 -18.31
CA ALA A 123 0.16 -6.53 -18.67
C ALA A 123 1.29 -5.47 -18.69
N ALA A 124 1.03 -4.27 -19.20
CA ALA A 124 1.96 -3.15 -19.17
C ALA A 124 2.31 -2.72 -17.72
N ALA A 125 1.30 -2.62 -16.84
CA ALA A 125 1.51 -2.31 -15.43
C ALA A 125 2.30 -3.41 -14.69
N LEU A 126 2.06 -4.69 -15.01
CA LEU A 126 2.80 -5.81 -14.40
C LEU A 126 4.25 -5.86 -14.88
N ALA A 127 4.51 -5.61 -16.17
CA ALA A 127 5.87 -5.50 -16.68
C ALA A 127 6.63 -4.35 -16.01
N PHE A 128 5.99 -3.18 -15.90
CA PHE A 128 6.54 -2.03 -15.16
C PHE A 128 6.80 -2.37 -13.68
N ALA A 129 5.87 -3.03 -13.00
CA ALA A 129 6.01 -3.42 -11.59
C ALA A 129 7.19 -4.38 -11.36
N LYS A 130 7.38 -5.37 -12.25
CA LYS A 130 8.51 -6.27 -12.22
C LYS A 130 9.83 -5.51 -12.39
N LYS A 131 9.91 -4.64 -13.40
CA LYS A 131 11.09 -3.83 -13.67
C LYS A 131 11.41 -2.89 -12.51
N LEU A 132 10.41 -2.21 -11.96
CA LEU A 132 10.57 -1.32 -10.80
C LEU A 132 11.08 -2.05 -9.55
N THR A 133 10.75 -3.34 -9.42
CA THR A 133 11.19 -4.19 -8.31
C THR A 133 12.64 -4.65 -8.44
N LEU A 134 13.08 -4.98 -9.67
CA LEU A 134 14.38 -5.60 -9.92
C LEU A 134 15.47 -4.58 -10.32
N GLU A 135 15.09 -3.55 -11.08
CA GLU A 135 16.00 -2.63 -11.76
C GLU A 135 15.37 -1.24 -11.92
N GLY A 136 14.76 -0.70 -10.85
CA GLY A 136 14.03 0.58 -10.90
C GLY A 136 14.84 1.76 -11.45
N HIS A 137 16.17 1.74 -11.28
CA HIS A 137 17.09 2.73 -11.84
C HIS A 137 17.15 2.71 -13.38
N ALA A 138 16.91 1.56 -14.00
CA ALA A 138 16.97 1.34 -15.44
C ALA A 138 15.64 1.65 -16.16
N ILE A 139 14.62 2.08 -15.43
CA ILE A 139 13.36 2.52 -16.03
C ILE A 139 13.61 3.86 -16.72
N THR A 140 13.30 3.92 -18.02
CA THR A 140 13.48 5.10 -18.85
C THR A 140 12.27 6.04 -18.82
N ASP A 141 12.45 7.26 -19.30
CA ASP A 141 11.36 8.23 -19.41
C ASP A 141 10.33 7.81 -20.47
N SER A 142 10.75 7.10 -21.53
CA SER A 142 9.83 6.55 -22.55
C SER A 142 8.95 5.44 -21.99
N GLU A 143 9.46 4.62 -21.07
CA GLU A 143 8.67 3.59 -20.38
C GLU A 143 7.60 4.24 -19.49
N PHE A 144 7.95 5.29 -18.74
CA PHE A 144 6.96 6.07 -17.98
C PHE A 144 5.93 6.73 -18.89
N ALA A 145 6.35 7.34 -19.99
CA ALA A 145 5.46 7.96 -20.96
C ALA A 145 4.51 6.93 -21.60
N ALA A 146 4.99 5.71 -21.88
CA ALA A 146 4.16 4.62 -22.38
C ALA A 146 3.10 4.18 -21.34
N LEU A 147 3.47 4.14 -20.06
CA LEU A 147 2.53 3.83 -18.98
C LEU A 147 1.46 4.93 -18.84
N LEU A 148 1.84 6.20 -18.93
CA LEU A 148 0.92 7.35 -18.88
C LEU A 148 -0.04 7.46 -20.07
N LYS A 149 0.25 6.78 -21.19
CA LYS A 149 -0.71 6.66 -22.30
C LYS A 149 -1.88 5.72 -21.97
N ARG A 150 -1.68 4.82 -20.99
CA ARG A 150 -2.64 3.77 -20.59
C ARG A 150 -3.33 4.08 -19.27
N PHE A 151 -2.66 4.83 -18.40
CA PHE A 151 -3.10 5.13 -17.04
C PHE A 151 -3.02 6.62 -16.76
N THR A 152 -3.96 7.15 -15.96
CA THR A 152 -3.88 8.53 -15.48
C THR A 152 -2.66 8.73 -14.58
N PRO A 153 -2.16 9.97 -14.39
CA PRO A 153 -1.10 10.25 -13.42
C PRO A 153 -1.40 9.72 -12.01
N GLU A 154 -2.68 9.76 -11.61
CA GLU A 154 -3.16 9.24 -10.34
C GLU A 154 -3.00 7.72 -10.27
N GLN A 155 -3.43 6.99 -11.30
CA GLN A 155 -3.28 5.54 -11.41
C GLN A 155 -1.81 5.12 -11.49
N VAL A 156 -0.97 5.82 -12.25
CA VAL A 156 0.49 5.55 -12.30
C VAL A 156 1.11 5.72 -10.91
N THR A 157 0.70 6.76 -10.18
CA THR A 157 1.16 6.96 -8.80
C THR A 157 0.69 5.82 -7.88
N ALA A 158 -0.56 5.35 -8.02
CA ALA A 158 -1.06 4.18 -7.28
C ALA A 158 -0.31 2.88 -7.63
N ILE A 159 0.10 2.68 -8.89
CA ILE A 159 0.95 1.55 -9.32
C ILE A 159 2.27 1.61 -8.57
N VAL A 160 2.96 2.76 -8.60
CA VAL A 160 4.25 2.95 -7.90
C VAL A 160 4.11 2.70 -6.39
N HIS A 161 3.07 3.26 -5.75
CA HIS A 161 2.78 3.03 -4.32
C HIS A 161 2.53 1.56 -4.02
N THR A 162 1.76 0.86 -4.85
CA THR A 162 1.48 -0.57 -4.68
C THR A 162 2.76 -1.40 -4.81
N VAL A 163 3.62 -1.09 -5.78
CA VAL A 163 4.92 -1.75 -5.94
C VAL A 163 5.81 -1.48 -4.74
N ALA A 164 5.90 -0.24 -4.27
CA ALA A 164 6.72 0.15 -3.12
C ALA A 164 6.27 -0.57 -1.83
N CYS A 165 4.96 -0.55 -1.53
CA CYS A 165 4.43 -1.25 -0.35
C CYS A 165 4.63 -2.77 -0.46
N ALA A 166 4.41 -3.35 -1.64
CA ALA A 166 4.66 -4.78 -1.85
C ALA A 166 6.14 -5.13 -1.64
N ASN A 167 7.05 -4.30 -2.15
CA ASN A 167 8.50 -4.44 -1.96
C ASN A 167 8.90 -4.39 -0.48
N PHE A 168 8.32 -3.46 0.27
CA PHE A 168 8.51 -3.31 1.72
C PHE A 168 8.00 -4.53 2.48
N GLN A 169 6.74 -4.92 2.29
CA GLN A 169 6.11 -6.04 3.01
C GLN A 169 6.81 -7.38 2.71
N ASN A 170 7.15 -7.64 1.45
CA ASN A 170 7.82 -8.88 1.09
C ASN A 170 9.23 -8.98 1.69
N ARG A 171 10.01 -7.89 1.69
CA ARG A 171 11.34 -7.89 2.33
C ARG A 171 11.27 -8.09 3.83
N ILE A 172 10.25 -7.53 4.48
CA ILE A 172 9.95 -7.81 5.89
C ILE A 172 9.67 -9.30 6.10
N ALA A 173 8.74 -9.87 5.34
CA ALA A 173 8.36 -11.27 5.50
C ALA A 173 9.55 -12.22 5.27
N LEU A 174 10.38 -11.93 4.26
CA LEU A 174 11.62 -12.65 3.98
C LEU A 174 12.64 -12.52 5.11
N ALA A 175 12.88 -11.30 5.62
CA ALA A 175 13.81 -11.05 6.71
C ALA A 175 13.40 -11.73 8.02
N LEU A 176 12.09 -11.81 8.28
CA LEU A 176 11.53 -12.52 9.44
C LEU A 176 11.47 -14.04 9.25
N GLY A 177 11.74 -14.55 8.05
CA GLY A 177 11.63 -15.99 7.76
C GLY A 177 10.21 -16.52 7.88
N VAL A 178 9.20 -15.69 7.56
CA VAL A 178 7.78 -16.08 7.63
C VAL A 178 7.53 -17.28 6.72
N LYS A 179 7.05 -18.39 7.30
CA LYS A 179 6.94 -19.68 6.61
C LYS A 179 5.69 -19.83 5.74
N GLY A 180 4.66 -19.01 5.99
CA GLY A 180 3.31 -19.21 5.45
C GLY A 180 2.28 -19.25 6.56
N GLU A 181 1.01 -19.10 6.21
CA GLU A 181 -0.12 -19.15 7.13
C GLU A 181 -1.31 -19.84 6.46
N ASP A 182 -2.10 -20.58 7.24
CA ASP A 182 -3.32 -21.27 6.77
C ASP A 182 -4.37 -21.24 7.89
N PRO A 183 -5.55 -20.61 7.70
CA PRO A 183 -5.94 -19.85 6.51
C PRO A 183 -5.14 -18.54 6.34
N ILE A 184 -5.08 -18.02 5.12
CA ILE A 184 -4.52 -16.69 4.84
C ILE A 184 -5.34 -15.62 5.58
N ALA A 185 -4.67 -14.76 6.33
CA ALA A 185 -5.29 -13.68 7.06
C ALA A 185 -5.89 -12.65 6.10
N LEU A 186 -7.16 -12.32 6.33
CA LEU A 186 -7.84 -11.25 5.62
C LEU A 186 -7.26 -9.88 6.02
N PRO A 187 -7.39 -8.85 5.17
CA PRO A 187 -7.06 -7.48 5.55
C PRO A 187 -7.76 -7.07 6.85
N VAL A 188 -6.99 -6.55 7.82
CA VAL A 188 -7.52 -6.25 9.16
C VAL A 188 -8.21 -4.88 9.16
N ALA A 189 -9.54 -4.87 9.10
CA ALA A 189 -10.36 -3.67 9.19
C ALA A 189 -10.70 -3.34 10.65
N THR A 190 -9.74 -2.82 11.42
CA THR A 190 -9.99 -2.44 12.81
C THR A 190 -9.28 -1.14 13.17
N GLN A 191 -9.73 -0.51 14.25
CA GLN A 191 -9.06 0.64 14.86
C GLN A 191 -8.26 0.17 16.07
N PHE A 192 -7.05 0.70 16.21
CA PHE A 192 -6.16 0.36 17.31
C PHE A 192 -6.09 1.53 18.30
N ASP A 193 -6.18 1.22 19.59
CA ASP A 193 -5.75 2.15 20.63
C ASP A 193 -4.21 2.15 20.65
N LEU A 194 -3.64 3.23 20.12
CA LEU A 194 -2.19 3.37 19.95
C LEU A 194 -1.48 3.75 21.24
N ASP A 195 -2.21 4.17 22.28
CA ASP A 195 -1.66 4.58 23.56
C ASP A 195 -1.67 3.44 24.59
N ALA A 196 -2.37 2.34 24.29
CA ALA A 196 -2.52 1.18 25.16
C ALA A 196 -1.22 0.42 25.44
N ALA A 197 -0.23 0.48 24.54
CA ALA A 197 1.03 -0.24 24.68
C ALA A 197 2.25 0.70 24.57
N LYS A 198 3.08 0.73 25.61
CA LYS A 198 4.37 1.44 25.60
C LYS A 198 5.49 0.42 25.67
N VAL A 199 6.27 0.29 24.60
CA VAL A 199 7.43 -0.60 24.56
C VAL A 199 8.71 0.21 24.72
N LYS A 200 9.63 -0.27 25.57
CA LYS A 200 10.97 0.29 25.68
C LYS A 200 11.81 -0.27 24.55
N ALA A 201 12.37 0.60 23.72
CA ALA A 201 13.35 0.22 22.71
C ALA A 201 14.52 -0.54 23.38
N PRO A 202 15.10 -1.57 22.72
CA PRO A 202 16.30 -2.24 23.22
C PRO A 202 17.41 -1.25 23.53
N GLU A 203 18.18 -1.53 24.58
CA GLU A 203 19.33 -0.71 24.92
C GLU A 203 20.38 -0.79 23.82
N ARG A 204 21.04 0.35 23.57
CA ARG A 204 22.08 0.42 22.56
C ARG A 204 23.33 -0.30 23.08
N PRO A 205 24.03 -1.07 22.23
CA PRO A 205 25.36 -1.56 22.58
C PRO A 205 26.26 -0.38 22.97
N SER A 206 27.19 -0.61 23.90
CA SER A 206 28.15 0.42 24.27
C SER A 206 29.07 0.74 23.10
N TRP A 207 29.72 1.91 23.13
CA TRP A 207 30.64 2.26 22.05
C TRP A 207 31.88 1.36 22.01
N ASP A 208 32.24 0.78 23.15
CA ASP A 208 33.36 -0.15 23.24
C ASP A 208 32.98 -1.53 22.68
N ASP A 209 31.73 -1.99 22.87
CA ASP A 209 31.22 -3.19 22.20
C ASP A 209 31.32 -3.04 20.68
N LEU A 210 30.90 -1.88 20.15
CA LEU A 210 30.90 -1.61 18.72
C LEU A 210 32.31 -1.53 18.12
N LYS A 211 33.29 -0.97 18.84
CA LYS A 211 34.70 -0.98 18.41
C LYS A 211 35.31 -2.38 18.36
N SER A 212 34.81 -3.30 19.18
CA SER A 212 35.30 -4.67 19.25
C SER A 212 34.77 -5.56 18.12
N VAL A 213 33.72 -5.11 17.41
CA VAL A 213 33.12 -5.87 16.30
C VAL A 213 34.11 -5.97 15.14
N LYS A 214 34.55 -7.20 14.85
CA LYS A 214 35.27 -7.53 13.62
C LYS A 214 34.27 -7.87 12.53
N ALA A 215 33.90 -6.89 11.72
CA ALA A 215 33.15 -7.14 10.50
C ALA A 215 34.10 -7.54 9.36
N GLY A 216 33.72 -8.53 8.55
CA GLY A 216 34.29 -8.64 7.21
C GLY A 216 33.97 -7.34 6.50
N GLY A 217 34.99 -6.60 6.05
CA GLY A 217 34.85 -5.23 5.55
C GLY A 217 33.69 -5.05 4.56
N ILE A 218 33.20 -3.81 4.44
CA ILE A 218 32.07 -3.50 3.55
C ILE A 218 32.39 -4.02 2.15
N ALA A 219 31.56 -4.94 1.64
CA ALA A 219 31.60 -5.34 0.24
C ALA A 219 31.11 -4.16 -0.61
N VAL A 220 32.00 -3.21 -0.87
CA VAL A 220 31.73 -2.11 -1.80
C VAL A 220 31.87 -2.67 -3.21
N ARG A 221 30.82 -2.60 -4.02
CA ARG A 221 30.96 -2.86 -5.46
C ARG A 221 31.96 -1.85 -6.03
N VAL A 222 33.05 -2.35 -6.62
CA VAL A 222 34.16 -1.55 -7.17
C VAL A 222 33.67 -0.48 -8.16
N GLU A 223 32.52 -0.71 -8.80
CA GLU A 223 31.90 0.15 -9.81
C GLU A 223 31.54 1.55 -9.30
N TRP A 224 31.08 1.70 -8.05
CA TRP A 224 30.70 3.00 -7.47
C TRP A 224 31.89 3.92 -7.16
N GLY A 225 33.12 3.40 -7.22
CA GLY A 225 34.35 4.17 -7.00
C GLY A 225 35.11 4.52 -8.29
N LYS A 226 34.54 4.21 -9.46
CA LYS A 226 35.19 4.46 -10.75
C LYS A 226 34.98 5.87 -11.27
N ASP A 227 33.85 6.48 -10.91
CA ASP A 227 33.52 7.84 -11.31
C ASP A 227 34.31 8.83 -10.46
N GLY A 228 35.01 9.75 -11.13
CA GLY A 228 35.66 10.88 -10.49
C GLY A 228 34.65 11.95 -10.09
N PHE A 229 35.16 13.01 -9.45
CA PHE A 229 34.33 14.13 -9.01
C PHE A 229 33.58 14.81 -10.17
N ASP A 230 34.20 14.88 -11.34
CA ASP A 230 33.62 15.52 -12.53
C ASP A 230 32.46 14.69 -13.11
N GLU A 231 32.59 13.36 -13.16
CA GLU A 231 31.53 12.46 -13.60
C GLU A 231 30.31 12.53 -12.68
N VAL A 232 30.54 12.57 -11.35
CA VAL A 232 29.47 12.72 -10.35
C VAL A 232 28.76 14.06 -10.51
N ASN A 233 29.50 15.17 -10.67
CA ASN A 233 28.88 16.49 -10.88
C ASN A 233 28.07 16.53 -12.18
N ALA A 234 28.60 15.97 -13.27
CA ALA A 234 27.87 15.89 -14.53
C ALA A 234 26.57 15.06 -14.40
N ALA A 235 26.59 13.97 -13.62
CA ALA A 235 25.39 13.20 -13.32
C ALA A 235 24.37 14.00 -12.50
N MET A 236 24.83 14.74 -11.48
CA MET A 236 23.99 15.62 -10.66
C MET A 236 23.36 16.75 -11.49
N ASP A 237 24.11 17.36 -12.40
CA ASP A 237 23.60 18.43 -13.26
C ASP A 237 22.54 17.89 -14.23
N ARG A 238 22.78 16.73 -14.85
CA ARG A 238 21.74 16.03 -15.62
C ARG A 238 20.50 15.76 -14.78
N GLN A 239 20.65 15.37 -13.51
CA GLN A 239 19.52 15.11 -12.62
C GLN A 239 18.70 16.38 -12.32
N LYS A 240 19.34 17.53 -12.15
CA LYS A 240 18.66 18.83 -11.96
C LYS A 240 17.82 19.24 -13.17
N GLU A 241 18.27 18.87 -14.37
CA GLU A 241 17.59 19.18 -15.64
C GLU A 241 16.45 18.21 -15.99
N ARG A 242 16.28 17.13 -15.22
CA ARG A 242 15.26 16.11 -15.54
C ARG A 242 13.85 16.69 -15.47
N THR A 243 13.11 16.42 -16.54
CA THR A 243 11.67 16.67 -16.56
C THR A 243 10.93 15.65 -15.71
N LEU A 244 9.81 16.05 -15.13
CA LEU A 244 8.98 15.17 -14.32
C LEU A 244 8.37 14.06 -15.17
N ARG A 245 8.55 12.82 -14.71
CA ARG A 245 7.96 11.62 -15.33
C ARG A 245 6.46 11.52 -15.13
N VAL A 246 5.95 12.11 -14.04
CA VAL A 246 4.52 12.20 -13.73
C VAL A 246 4.19 13.68 -13.57
N PRO A 247 3.16 14.21 -14.24
CA PRO A 247 2.71 15.58 -14.04
C PRO A 247 2.40 15.86 -12.57
N LEU A 248 2.51 17.12 -12.14
CA LEU A 248 2.14 17.49 -10.78
C LEU A 248 0.61 17.48 -10.61
N PRO A 249 0.12 17.08 -9.43
CA PRO A 249 -1.27 17.31 -9.05
C PRO A 249 -1.63 18.80 -9.12
N SER A 250 -2.92 19.09 -9.26
CA SER A 250 -3.38 20.47 -9.24
C SER A 250 -3.17 21.12 -7.87
N ASN A 251 -2.94 22.43 -7.83
CA ASN A 251 -2.86 23.18 -6.57
C ASN A 251 -4.11 22.98 -5.71
N ALA A 252 -5.29 22.85 -6.32
CA ALA A 252 -6.54 22.58 -5.62
C ALA A 252 -6.54 21.20 -4.92
N ALA A 253 -5.87 20.19 -5.46
CA ALA A 253 -5.71 18.90 -4.78
C ALA A 253 -4.80 19.05 -3.55
N ILE A 254 -3.70 19.80 -3.67
CA ILE A 254 -2.75 20.05 -2.57
C ILE A 254 -3.37 20.88 -1.45
N GLU A 255 -4.19 21.88 -1.77
CA GLU A 255 -4.83 22.74 -0.76
C GLU A 255 -5.92 22.03 0.06
N LYS A 256 -6.44 20.89 -0.41
CA LYS A 256 -7.38 20.04 0.35
C LYS A 256 -6.68 19.14 1.38
N LEU A 257 -5.36 19.04 1.35
CA LEU A 257 -4.61 18.19 2.28
C LEU A 257 -4.62 18.79 3.70
N PRO A 258 -4.55 17.94 4.75
CA PRO A 258 -4.32 18.39 6.12
C PRO A 258 -3.09 19.30 6.21
N PRO A 259 -3.05 20.29 7.14
CA PRO A 259 -2.00 21.32 7.16
C PRO A 259 -0.57 20.78 7.08
N ARG A 260 -0.24 19.77 7.91
CA ARG A 260 1.10 19.15 7.94
C ARG A 260 1.46 18.48 6.62
N GLU A 261 0.52 17.81 5.98
CA GLU A 261 0.73 17.13 4.69
C GLU A 261 0.88 18.13 3.56
N ARG A 262 0.04 19.18 3.56
CA ARG A 262 0.12 20.29 2.61
C ARG A 262 1.48 21.00 2.68
N ASP A 263 1.95 21.34 3.88
CA ASP A 263 3.22 22.05 4.07
C ASP A 263 4.41 21.19 3.61
N SER A 264 4.34 19.87 3.85
CA SER A 264 5.32 18.91 3.36
C SER A 264 5.30 18.80 1.83
N ALA A 265 4.10 18.71 1.23
CA ALA A 265 3.90 18.67 -0.20
C ALA A 265 4.37 19.94 -0.92
N LYS A 266 4.40 21.10 -0.26
CA LYS A 266 4.96 22.35 -0.83
C LYS A 266 6.49 22.37 -0.87
N ARG A 267 7.17 21.52 -0.09
CA ARG A 267 8.63 21.53 0.07
C ARG A 267 9.33 20.36 -0.62
N ILE A 268 8.63 19.23 -0.76
CA ILE A 268 9.21 17.96 -1.18
C ILE A 268 8.40 17.43 -2.37
N LEU A 269 9.04 17.38 -3.54
CA LEU A 269 8.35 17.10 -4.81
C LEU A 269 7.67 15.73 -4.85
N TRP A 270 8.31 14.70 -4.29
CA TRP A 270 7.71 13.37 -4.23
C TRP A 270 6.50 13.33 -3.29
N ASN A 271 6.48 14.17 -2.25
CA ASN A 271 5.30 14.36 -1.39
C ASN A 271 4.20 15.11 -2.12
N THR A 272 4.54 16.07 -2.99
CA THR A 272 3.55 16.74 -3.86
C THR A 272 2.79 15.71 -4.68
N VAL A 273 3.51 14.86 -5.42
CA VAL A 273 2.92 13.83 -6.28
C VAL A 273 2.15 12.80 -5.44
N SER A 274 2.79 12.24 -4.42
CA SER A 274 2.21 11.16 -3.62
C SER A 274 0.99 11.62 -2.83
N ALA A 275 1.08 12.72 -2.08
CA ALA A 275 -0.05 13.20 -1.29
C ALA A 275 -1.15 13.78 -2.17
N GLY A 276 -0.81 14.44 -3.29
CA GLY A 276 -1.80 15.04 -4.18
C GLY A 276 -2.61 14.03 -5.00
N TYR A 277 -2.01 12.90 -5.39
CA TYR A 277 -2.72 11.83 -6.10
C TYR A 277 -3.20 10.70 -5.18
N GLN A 278 -2.44 10.36 -4.14
CA GLN A 278 -2.67 9.20 -3.27
C GLN A 278 -2.63 9.59 -1.78
N PRO A 279 -3.52 10.51 -1.32
CA PRO A 279 -3.44 11.08 0.03
C PRO A 279 -3.57 10.03 1.15
N GLU A 280 -4.49 9.07 1.00
CA GLU A 280 -4.73 8.06 2.04
C GLU A 280 -3.55 7.08 2.17
N LEU A 281 -3.06 6.54 1.06
CA LEU A 281 -1.88 5.64 1.04
C LEU A 281 -0.64 6.35 1.58
N THR A 282 -0.41 7.59 1.15
CA THR A 282 0.73 8.40 1.59
C THR A 282 0.67 8.69 3.09
N ARG A 283 -0.50 9.05 3.61
CA ARG A 283 -0.71 9.30 5.04
C ARG A 283 -0.45 8.04 5.86
N ALA A 284 -1.00 6.90 5.45
CA ALA A 284 -0.80 5.63 6.14
C ALA A 284 0.67 5.20 6.14
N TRP A 285 1.38 5.39 5.03
CA TRP A 285 2.82 5.15 4.94
C TRP A 285 3.61 6.00 5.96
N PHE A 286 3.34 7.30 6.02
CA PHE A 286 4.01 8.17 6.98
C PHE A 286 3.62 7.90 8.44
N ALA A 287 2.37 7.47 8.69
CA ALA A 287 1.95 7.05 10.02
C ALA A 287 2.72 5.80 10.47
N CYS A 288 2.89 4.82 9.57
CA CYS A 288 3.73 3.64 9.79
C CYS A 288 5.18 4.01 10.09
N LEU A 289 5.81 4.86 9.25
CA LEU A 289 7.19 5.29 9.48
C LEU A 289 7.35 6.07 10.80
N SER A 290 6.40 6.95 11.12
CA SER A 290 6.45 7.73 12.36
C SER A 290 6.36 6.83 13.58
N ALA A 291 5.45 5.84 13.58
CA ALA A 291 5.35 4.85 14.64
C ALA A 291 6.64 4.03 14.79
N TYR A 292 7.22 3.61 13.67
CA TYR A 292 8.51 2.90 13.68
C TYR A 292 9.63 3.72 14.33
N TYR A 293 9.81 4.98 13.93
CA TYR A 293 10.87 5.82 14.51
C TYR A 293 10.64 6.10 16.00
N GLU A 294 9.39 6.26 16.42
CA GLU A 294 9.03 6.46 17.82
C GLU A 294 9.36 5.24 18.70
N GLU A 295 8.99 4.04 18.24
CA GLU A 295 9.18 2.80 19.01
C GLU A 295 10.60 2.26 18.94
N SER A 296 11.17 2.21 17.74
CA SER A 296 12.48 1.57 17.53
C SER A 296 13.63 2.40 18.07
N LYS A 297 13.48 3.73 18.10
CA LYS A 297 14.53 4.70 18.47
C LYS A 297 15.88 4.40 17.81
N VAL A 298 15.82 3.90 16.57
CA VAL A 298 17.00 3.50 15.80
C VAL A 298 18.02 4.63 15.79
N ASP A 299 19.29 4.25 15.90
CA ASP A 299 20.36 5.22 15.87
C ASP A 299 20.41 5.93 14.50
N ARG A 300 20.67 7.25 14.53
CA ARG A 300 20.68 8.07 13.31
C ARG A 300 21.86 7.71 12.42
N VAL A 301 23.03 7.42 13.00
CA VAL A 301 24.22 7.01 12.24
C VAL A 301 23.96 5.65 11.62
N PHE A 302 23.36 4.71 12.36
CA PHE A 302 22.95 3.41 11.82
C PHE A 302 21.97 3.58 10.65
N THR A 303 20.91 4.37 10.83
CA THR A 303 19.89 4.61 9.79
C THR A 303 20.52 5.21 8.53
N ASN A 304 21.37 6.22 8.68
CA ASN A 304 22.08 6.83 7.54
C ASN A 304 23.06 5.87 6.86
N SER A 305 23.74 5.02 7.63
CA SER A 305 24.65 4.01 7.07
C SER A 305 23.88 2.96 6.27
N MET A 306 22.77 2.47 6.81
CA MET A 306 21.88 1.54 6.13
C MET A 306 21.27 2.15 4.87
N PHE A 307 20.91 3.44 4.90
CA PHE A 307 20.46 4.16 3.71
C PHE A 307 21.50 4.05 2.59
N TRP A 308 22.77 4.33 2.85
CA TRP A 308 23.81 4.23 1.82
C TRP A 308 24.05 2.81 1.33
N VAL A 309 23.97 1.80 2.21
CA VAL A 309 24.06 0.38 1.81
C VAL A 309 22.91 0.03 0.86
N VAL A 310 21.67 0.38 1.23
CA VAL A 310 20.48 0.10 0.41
C VAL A 310 20.54 0.85 -0.91
N THR A 311 20.88 2.12 -0.88
CA THR A 311 21.03 2.97 -2.08
C THR A 311 22.04 2.37 -3.06
N ARG A 312 23.20 1.91 -2.58
CA ARG A 312 24.21 1.25 -3.43
C ARG A 312 23.79 -0.14 -3.89
N THR A 313 23.07 -0.88 -3.08
CA THR A 313 22.66 -2.26 -3.41
C THR A 313 21.56 -2.27 -4.48
N ASN A 314 20.70 -1.25 -4.48
CA ASN A 314 19.57 -1.13 -5.40
C ASN A 314 19.84 -0.17 -6.57
N ASP A 315 21.05 0.37 -6.66
CA ASP A 315 21.43 1.44 -7.60
C ASP A 315 20.43 2.62 -7.58
N CYS A 316 19.95 2.99 -6.38
CA CYS A 316 19.07 4.13 -6.23
C CYS A 316 19.85 5.42 -6.48
N PHE A 317 19.39 6.21 -7.45
CA PHE A 317 19.88 7.57 -7.67
C PHE A 317 19.02 8.51 -6.81
N TYR A 318 19.59 9.01 -5.72
CA TYR A 318 19.06 10.14 -4.93
C TYR A 318 19.82 11.40 -5.28
#